data_AF-A0A3M2RVR4-F1
#
_entry.id   AF-A0A3M2RVR4-F1
#
_cell.length_a   1.000
_cell.length_b   1.000
_cell.length_c   1.000
_cell.angle_alpha   90.00
_cell.angle_beta   90.00
_cell.angle_gamma   90.00
#
_symmetry.space_group_name_H-M   'P 1'
#
loop_
_entity.id
_entity.type
_entity.pdbx_description
1 polymer ?
#
loop_
_entity_poly.entity_id
_entity_poly.type
_entity_poly.pdbx_seq_one_letter_code
_entity_poly.pdbx_strand_id
1 'polypeptide(L)'
;MVQEMLVKYLGFATADIEMQYFDVNPSTGPKECTRGQDPPTATNFKSKFGQLCNSAKPGDVRFLYVDAHGTTYPDEENSGEQDGMDEGWILAKNNDGTLKEVVSDDWLGGAIRKNLAKGANLTILTSSCMGGGMLDKHSATRGILLAGCHETQFNVKALKGMDPWMVAVTTVIKNNVRRKRGIPTYSVLFNDAKSFIRAQLANGQLGKKYKGPSPKEWEPIPRDQETNTSHRDPQLIFDTGYIDPDEERFLVPFQSPSGGEASGDASRYPKDEYPHEEL
;
A
#
# COMPACT_ATOMS: atom_id res chain seq x y z
N MET A 1 11.15 7.26 6.79
CA MET A 1 11.13 5.93 7.45
C MET A 1 11.18 4.80 6.43
N VAL A 2 10.32 4.80 5.41
CA VAL A 2 10.32 3.75 4.37
C VAL A 2 11.64 3.68 3.58
N GLN A 3 12.16 4.80 3.08
CA GLN A 3 13.48 4.82 2.43
C GLN A 3 14.59 4.26 3.34
N GLU A 4 14.59 4.64 4.62
CA GLU A 4 15.55 4.12 5.59
C GLU A 4 15.40 2.60 5.77
N MET A 5 14.16 2.08 5.79
CA MET A 5 13.91 0.65 5.85
C MET A 5 14.52 -0.08 4.65
N LEU A 6 14.24 0.41 3.44
CA LEU A 6 14.76 -0.17 2.19
C LEU A 6 16.29 -0.20 2.19
N VAL A 7 16.95 0.92 2.49
CA VAL A 7 18.41 1.04 2.41
C VAL A 7 19.11 0.32 3.56
N LYS A 8 18.73 0.62 4.81
CA LYS A 8 19.50 0.15 5.98
C LYS A 8 19.17 -1.27 6.39
N TYR A 9 17.97 -1.77 6.10
CA TYR A 9 17.50 -3.06 6.61
C TYR A 9 17.21 -4.08 5.51
N LEU A 10 16.94 -3.63 4.28
CA LEU A 10 16.59 -4.53 3.16
C LEU A 10 17.62 -4.52 2.02
N GLY A 11 18.68 -3.71 2.13
CA GLY A 11 19.83 -3.78 1.22
C GLY A 11 19.65 -3.08 -0.13
N PHE A 12 18.61 -2.25 -0.30
CA PHE A 12 18.45 -1.45 -1.51
C PHE A 12 19.55 -0.39 -1.60
N ALA A 13 20.14 -0.21 -2.79
CA ALA A 13 21.04 0.92 -3.01
C ALA A 13 20.25 2.22 -3.01
N THR A 14 20.82 3.30 -2.45
CA THR A 14 20.15 4.61 -2.47
C THR A 14 19.94 5.13 -3.89
N ALA A 15 20.80 4.75 -4.84
CA ALA A 15 20.68 5.11 -6.25
C ALA A 15 19.48 4.45 -6.95
N ASP A 16 18.94 3.35 -6.39
CA ASP A 16 17.78 2.63 -6.94
C ASP A 16 16.46 3.13 -6.35
N ILE A 17 16.50 4.19 -5.53
CA ILE A 17 15.32 4.74 -4.87
C ILE A 17 14.99 6.09 -5.47
N GLU A 18 13.79 6.18 -6.04
CA GLU A 18 13.19 7.43 -6.42
C GLU A 18 12.17 7.89 -5.38
N MET A 19 12.14 9.20 -5.12
CA MET A 19 11.20 9.81 -4.17
C MET A 19 10.52 11.01 -4.83
N GLN A 20 9.21 11.10 -4.68
CA GLN A 20 8.42 12.23 -5.15
C GLN A 20 7.56 12.74 -3.99
N TYR A 21 7.84 13.96 -3.52
CA TYR A 21 7.11 14.60 -2.43
C TYR A 21 7.42 16.10 -2.38
N PHE A 22 6.48 16.87 -1.84
CA PHE A 22 6.73 18.28 -1.52
C PHE A 22 7.41 18.37 -0.14
N ASP A 23 8.64 18.89 -0.08
CA ASP A 23 9.34 19.14 1.19
C ASP A 23 8.95 20.48 1.83
N VAL A 24 8.34 21.38 1.04
CA VAL A 24 7.67 22.58 1.52
C VAL A 24 6.17 22.44 1.23
N ASN A 25 5.36 22.36 2.28
CA ASN A 25 3.92 22.12 2.19
C ASN A 25 3.17 23.02 3.18
N PRO A 26 2.98 24.31 2.87
CA PRO A 26 2.25 25.23 3.73
C PRO A 26 0.77 24.84 3.80
N SER A 27 0.07 25.32 4.84
CA SER A 27 -1.38 25.09 4.99
C SER A 27 -2.21 25.74 3.89
N THR A 28 -1.68 26.78 3.25
CA THR A 28 -2.29 27.54 2.15
C THR A 28 -1.23 27.95 1.15
N GLY A 29 -1.54 27.93 -0.14
CA GLY A 29 -0.63 28.37 -1.20
C GLY A 29 0.13 27.23 -1.89
N PRO A 30 1.09 27.56 -2.76
CA PRO A 30 1.86 26.60 -3.53
C PRO A 30 2.79 25.77 -2.64
N LYS A 31 3.04 24.54 -3.09
CA LYS A 31 4.00 23.60 -2.50
C LYS A 31 5.27 23.59 -3.34
N GLU A 32 6.38 23.19 -2.74
CA GLU A 32 7.69 23.22 -3.43
C GLU A 32 8.52 21.97 -3.19
N CYS A 33 9.39 21.69 -4.16
CA CYS A 33 10.43 20.67 -4.10
C CYS A 33 11.80 21.36 -4.09
N THR A 34 12.40 21.56 -2.91
CA THR A 34 13.67 22.29 -2.76
C THR A 34 14.89 21.38 -2.68
N ARG A 35 14.67 20.05 -2.59
CA ARG A 35 15.75 19.07 -2.40
C ARG A 35 16.13 18.33 -3.70
N GLY A 36 15.69 18.83 -4.85
CA GLY A 36 16.04 18.32 -6.18
C GLY A 36 15.26 17.09 -6.65
N GLN A 37 14.23 16.69 -5.92
CA GLN A 37 13.29 15.64 -6.33
C GLN A 37 12.22 16.16 -7.28
N ASP A 38 11.67 15.26 -8.10
CA ASP A 38 10.53 15.57 -8.95
C ASP A 38 9.26 15.82 -8.10
N PRO A 39 8.42 16.81 -8.46
CA PRO A 39 7.12 16.99 -7.82
C PRO A 39 6.25 15.74 -7.97
N PRO A 40 5.44 15.37 -6.95
CA PRO A 40 4.56 14.20 -6.98
C PRO A 40 3.30 14.46 -7.83
N THR A 41 3.51 14.77 -9.11
CA THR A 41 2.41 14.93 -10.07
C THR A 41 1.94 13.57 -10.58
N ALA A 42 0.67 13.48 -10.99
CA ALA A 42 0.14 12.30 -11.65
C ALA A 42 0.97 11.94 -12.89
N THR A 43 1.39 12.92 -13.69
CA THR A 43 2.27 12.70 -14.85
C THR A 43 3.62 12.09 -14.46
N ASN A 44 4.30 12.66 -13.46
CA ASN A 44 5.60 12.15 -13.00
C ASN A 44 5.45 10.75 -12.39
N PHE A 45 4.43 10.53 -11.57
CA PHE A 45 4.13 9.23 -11.01
C PHE A 45 3.91 8.18 -12.11
N LYS A 46 3.00 8.47 -13.06
CA LYS A 46 2.67 7.56 -14.16
C LYS A 46 3.90 7.19 -14.99
N SER A 47 4.77 8.17 -15.27
CA SER A 47 6.03 7.95 -16.00
C SER A 47 6.98 7.03 -15.23
N LYS A 48 7.26 7.35 -13.96
CA LYS A 48 8.26 6.64 -13.15
C LYS A 48 7.78 5.26 -12.73
N PHE A 49 6.52 5.10 -12.37
CA PHE A 49 5.93 3.79 -12.12
C PHE A 49 5.93 2.93 -13.38
N GLY A 50 5.59 3.50 -14.54
CA GLY A 50 5.71 2.81 -15.82
C GLY A 50 7.15 2.29 -16.08
N GLN A 51 8.17 3.11 -15.81
CA GLN A 51 9.58 2.71 -15.91
C GLN A 51 9.97 1.63 -14.88
N LEU A 52 9.49 1.75 -13.64
CA LEU A 52 9.70 0.76 -12.57
C LEU A 52 9.22 -0.63 -13.00
N CYS A 53 8.03 -0.70 -13.61
CA CYS A 53 7.46 -1.95 -14.14
C CYS A 53 8.18 -2.42 -15.41
N ASN A 54 8.33 -1.56 -16.41
CA ASN A 54 8.86 -1.92 -17.73
C ASN A 54 10.34 -2.36 -17.70
N SER A 55 11.11 -1.87 -16.73
CA SER A 55 12.51 -2.28 -16.55
C SER A 55 12.68 -3.59 -15.78
N ALA A 56 11.60 -4.15 -15.23
CA ALA A 56 11.66 -5.38 -14.42
C ALA A 56 12.01 -6.61 -15.25
N LYS A 57 12.85 -7.47 -14.67
CA LYS A 57 13.21 -8.79 -15.20
C LYS A 57 12.80 -9.88 -14.21
N PRO A 58 12.65 -11.14 -14.65
CA PRO A 58 12.45 -12.25 -13.73
C PRO A 58 13.53 -12.27 -12.63
N GLY A 59 13.12 -12.40 -11.37
CA GLY A 59 14.00 -12.34 -10.20
C GLY A 59 14.21 -10.94 -9.62
N ASP A 60 13.77 -9.88 -10.31
CA ASP A 60 13.83 -8.53 -9.77
C ASP A 60 12.80 -8.32 -8.65
N VAL A 61 13.17 -7.46 -7.70
CA VAL A 61 12.26 -6.93 -6.68
C VAL A 61 11.91 -5.48 -7.02
N ARG A 62 10.63 -5.14 -6.95
CA ARG A 62 10.06 -3.82 -7.18
C ARG A 62 9.20 -3.44 -5.98
N PHE A 63 9.33 -2.19 -5.55
CA PHE A 63 8.61 -1.69 -4.40
C PHE A 63 8.06 -0.30 -4.69
N LEU A 64 6.79 -0.12 -4.37
CA LEU A 64 6.11 1.16 -4.39
C LEU A 64 5.61 1.48 -2.99
N TYR A 65 5.92 2.67 -2.47
CA TYR A 65 5.27 3.21 -1.29
C TYR A 65 4.47 4.46 -1.66
N VAL A 66 3.21 4.49 -1.26
CA VAL A 66 2.33 5.65 -1.50
C VAL A 66 1.69 6.11 -0.19
N ASP A 67 1.80 7.42 0.04
CA ASP A 67 1.07 8.15 1.07
C ASP A 67 0.36 9.33 0.40
N ALA A 68 -0.87 9.06 -0.06
CA ALA A 68 -1.71 10.02 -0.77
C ALA A 68 -3.12 9.99 -0.20
N HIS A 69 -3.95 10.97 -0.58
CA HIS A 69 -5.38 10.89 -0.30
C HIS A 69 -6.00 9.89 -1.28
N GLY A 70 -6.65 8.85 -0.76
CA GLY A 70 -7.51 7.98 -1.57
C GLY A 70 -8.86 8.65 -1.79
N THR A 71 -9.51 8.35 -2.92
CA THR A 71 -10.85 8.84 -3.27
C THR A 71 -11.64 7.74 -3.95
N THR A 72 -12.96 7.82 -3.82
CA THR A 72 -13.90 7.05 -4.64
C THR A 72 -14.75 8.02 -5.48
N TYR A 73 -15.11 7.65 -6.70
CA TYR A 73 -15.92 8.46 -7.61
C TYR A 73 -16.79 7.55 -8.49
N PRO A 74 -17.88 8.04 -9.10
CA PRO A 74 -18.71 7.18 -9.96
C PRO A 74 -17.90 6.54 -11.08
N ASP A 75 -18.09 5.25 -11.31
CA ASP A 75 -17.49 4.53 -12.44
C ASP A 75 -18.17 5.01 -13.74
N GLU A 76 -17.50 5.90 -14.47
CA GLU A 76 -17.98 6.46 -15.74
C GLU A 76 -17.63 5.55 -16.94
N GLU A 77 -16.70 4.61 -16.77
CA GLU A 77 -16.18 3.74 -17.83
C GLU A 77 -16.80 2.34 -17.84
N ASN A 78 -17.64 2.01 -16.84
CA ASN A 78 -18.11 0.66 -16.54
C ASN A 78 -16.93 -0.32 -16.41
N SER A 79 -15.91 0.08 -15.65
CA SER A 79 -14.68 -0.68 -15.35
C SER A 79 -14.98 -2.05 -14.73
N GLY A 80 -16.13 -2.20 -14.07
CA GLY A 80 -16.67 -3.48 -13.61
C GLY A 80 -16.79 -3.62 -12.09
N GLU A 81 -16.56 -2.54 -11.34
CA GLU A 81 -16.76 -2.51 -9.89
C GLU A 81 -18.23 -2.74 -9.50
N GLN A 82 -18.47 -3.63 -8.54
CA GLN A 82 -19.83 -4.10 -8.21
C GLN A 82 -20.73 -3.03 -7.57
N ASP A 83 -20.14 -1.99 -6.98
CA ASP A 83 -20.86 -0.87 -6.37
C ASP A 83 -21.02 0.33 -7.31
N GLY A 84 -20.48 0.25 -8.53
CA GLY A 84 -20.53 1.31 -9.55
C GLY A 84 -19.68 2.53 -9.23
N MET A 85 -18.64 2.38 -8.40
CA MET A 85 -17.68 3.42 -8.06
C MET A 85 -16.28 2.97 -8.47
N ASP A 86 -15.43 3.88 -8.93
CA ASP A 86 -13.99 3.69 -9.12
C ASP A 86 -13.20 4.22 -7.93
N GLU A 87 -11.96 3.74 -7.76
CA GLU A 87 -11.03 4.19 -6.73
C GLU A 87 -9.77 4.88 -7.32
N GLY A 88 -9.18 5.84 -6.60
CA GLY A 88 -7.90 6.40 -7.03
C GLY A 88 -7.12 7.21 -6.00
N TRP A 89 -5.86 7.51 -6.33
CA TRP A 89 -5.03 8.43 -5.56
C TRP A 89 -5.11 9.84 -6.10
N ILE A 90 -5.40 10.81 -5.23
CA ILE A 90 -5.33 12.23 -5.56
C ILE A 90 -3.86 12.68 -5.49
N LEU A 91 -3.25 12.89 -6.65
CA LEU A 91 -1.91 13.46 -6.81
C LEU A 91 -1.99 14.91 -7.28
N ALA A 92 -0.83 15.57 -7.38
CA ALA A 92 -0.77 16.90 -7.97
C ALA A 92 -0.98 16.81 -9.50
N LYS A 93 -1.70 17.77 -10.08
CA LYS A 93 -1.75 17.91 -11.54
C LYS A 93 -0.60 18.76 -12.06
N ASN A 94 -0.14 19.73 -11.26
CA ASN A 94 0.91 20.67 -11.58
C ASN A 94 2.02 20.68 -10.52
N ASN A 95 3.16 21.29 -10.86
CA ASN A 95 4.39 21.21 -10.07
C ASN A 95 4.31 21.87 -8.68
N ASP A 96 3.29 22.67 -8.39
CA ASP A 96 3.11 23.34 -7.09
C ASP A 96 1.96 22.72 -6.26
N GLY A 97 1.30 21.68 -6.77
CA GLY A 97 0.23 20.97 -6.08
C GLY A 97 -1.06 21.76 -5.83
N THR A 98 -1.24 22.94 -6.46
CA THR A 98 -2.48 23.73 -6.36
C THR A 98 -3.63 23.09 -7.15
N LEU A 99 -3.32 22.34 -8.21
CA LEU A 99 -4.28 21.53 -8.97
C LEU A 99 -4.13 20.05 -8.62
N LYS A 100 -5.24 19.31 -8.72
CA LYS A 100 -5.32 17.88 -8.40
C LYS A 100 -5.66 17.05 -9.63
N GLU A 101 -5.12 15.84 -9.68
CA GLU A 101 -5.46 14.81 -10.67
C GLU A 101 -5.57 13.47 -9.94
N VAL A 102 -6.55 12.66 -10.34
CA VAL A 102 -6.72 11.31 -9.83
C VAL A 102 -5.89 10.35 -10.70
N VAL A 103 -5.13 9.48 -10.05
CA VAL A 103 -4.61 8.27 -10.69
C VAL A 103 -5.53 7.13 -10.28
N SER A 104 -6.32 6.64 -11.25
CA SER A 104 -7.23 5.53 -11.02
C SER A 104 -6.47 4.23 -10.81
N ASP A 105 -7.16 3.31 -10.17
CA ASP A 105 -6.72 1.94 -9.98
C ASP A 105 -6.71 1.09 -11.24
N ASP A 106 -7.66 1.29 -12.14
CA ASP A 106 -7.64 0.73 -13.48
C ASP A 106 -6.34 1.06 -14.23
N TRP A 107 -5.91 2.32 -14.14
CA TRP A 107 -4.65 2.72 -14.76
C TRP A 107 -3.47 1.97 -14.13
N LEU A 108 -3.46 1.83 -12.79
CA LEU A 108 -2.38 1.17 -12.07
C LEU A 108 -2.33 -0.32 -12.42
N GLY A 109 -3.45 -1.03 -12.30
CA GLY A 109 -3.61 -2.43 -12.66
C GLY A 109 -3.26 -2.68 -14.12
N GLY A 110 -3.77 -1.86 -15.03
CA GLY A 110 -3.44 -1.90 -16.46
C GLY A 110 -1.96 -1.67 -16.74
N ALA A 111 -1.31 -0.72 -16.07
CA ALA A 111 0.12 -0.47 -16.20
C ALA A 111 0.96 -1.66 -15.71
N ILE A 112 0.56 -2.30 -14.61
CA ILE A 112 1.20 -3.51 -14.10
C ILE A 112 1.04 -4.66 -15.10
N ARG A 113 -0.21 -4.98 -15.50
CA ARG A 113 -0.51 -6.09 -16.42
C ARG A 113 0.25 -5.97 -17.74
N LYS A 114 0.35 -4.74 -18.27
CA LYS A 114 1.01 -4.46 -19.54
C LYS A 114 2.54 -4.51 -19.45
N ASN A 115 3.14 -4.02 -18.35
CA ASN A 115 4.57 -3.72 -18.32
C ASN A 115 5.40 -4.55 -17.34
N LEU A 116 4.81 -5.14 -16.29
CA LEU A 116 5.58 -5.90 -15.30
C LEU A 116 5.89 -7.32 -15.80
N ALA A 117 7.18 -7.64 -15.89
CA ALA A 117 7.65 -8.96 -16.28
C ALA A 117 7.17 -10.07 -15.31
N LYS A 118 6.84 -11.23 -15.88
CA LYS A 118 6.61 -12.46 -15.10
C LYS A 118 7.85 -12.78 -14.26
N GLY A 119 7.63 -13.27 -13.04
CA GLY A 119 8.71 -13.60 -12.10
C GLY A 119 9.36 -12.40 -11.40
N ALA A 120 8.89 -11.16 -11.62
CA ALA A 120 9.29 -10.00 -10.83
C ALA A 120 8.37 -9.87 -9.59
N ASN A 121 8.97 -9.68 -8.41
CA ASN A 121 8.24 -9.45 -7.17
C ASN A 121 7.92 -7.96 -7.01
N LEU A 122 6.66 -7.57 -7.17
CA LEU A 122 6.16 -6.21 -6.97
C LEU A 122 5.36 -6.16 -5.67
N THR A 123 5.80 -5.33 -4.74
CA THR A 123 5.04 -5.00 -3.53
C THR A 123 4.68 -3.52 -3.50
N ILE A 124 3.42 -3.25 -3.18
CA ILE A 124 2.87 -1.93 -2.97
C ILE A 124 2.52 -1.81 -1.49
N LEU A 125 3.17 -0.89 -0.78
CA LEU A 125 2.80 -0.51 0.58
C LEU A 125 2.07 0.84 0.51
N THR A 126 0.87 0.92 1.05
CA THR A 126 0.13 2.18 1.05
C THR A 126 -0.44 2.50 2.42
N SER A 127 -0.36 3.77 2.77
CA SER A 127 -1.13 4.32 3.89
C SER A 127 -2.41 5.00 3.44
N SER A 128 -2.69 5.03 2.13
CA SER A 128 -3.93 5.57 1.59
C SER A 128 -5.08 4.62 1.90
N CYS A 129 -6.24 5.20 2.21
CA CYS A 129 -7.51 4.50 2.30
C CYS A 129 -8.07 4.29 0.90
N MET A 130 -7.83 3.11 0.38
CA MET A 130 -8.26 2.64 -0.94
C MET A 130 -8.68 1.20 -0.76
N GLY A 131 -9.60 0.72 -1.57
CA GLY A 131 -9.98 -0.66 -1.57
C GLY A 131 -8.96 -1.54 -2.24
N GLY A 132 -9.41 -2.77 -2.41
CA GLY A 132 -8.66 -3.76 -3.17
C GLY A 132 -8.56 -3.46 -4.65
N GLY A 133 -9.16 -2.36 -5.14
CA GLY A 133 -9.17 -1.97 -6.54
C GLY A 133 -7.77 -1.67 -7.11
N MET A 134 -6.76 -1.36 -6.30
CA MET A 134 -5.41 -1.00 -6.82
C MET A 134 -4.66 -2.11 -7.56
N LEU A 135 -5.00 -3.37 -7.30
CA LEU A 135 -4.56 -4.49 -8.13
C LEU A 135 -5.65 -4.97 -9.08
N ASP A 136 -6.78 -4.26 -9.17
CA ASP A 136 -7.97 -4.58 -9.96
C ASP A 136 -8.35 -6.05 -9.79
N LYS A 137 -9.16 -6.31 -8.75
CA LYS A 137 -9.57 -7.67 -8.39
C LYS A 137 -10.42 -8.37 -9.45
N HIS A 138 -10.84 -7.66 -10.49
CA HIS A 138 -11.62 -8.20 -11.59
C HIS A 138 -10.73 -8.83 -12.67
N SER A 139 -9.43 -8.48 -12.68
CA SER A 139 -8.46 -8.99 -13.63
C SER A 139 -7.18 -9.44 -12.93
N ALA A 140 -6.73 -10.66 -13.20
CA ALA A 140 -5.47 -11.17 -12.64
C ALA A 140 -4.30 -10.20 -12.89
N THR A 141 -3.72 -9.69 -11.80
CA THR A 141 -2.73 -8.61 -11.78
C THR A 141 -1.58 -8.95 -10.84
N ARG A 142 -0.37 -8.84 -11.36
CA ARG A 142 0.84 -9.16 -10.61
C ARG A 142 1.12 -8.11 -9.52
N GLY A 143 1.10 -8.52 -8.27
CA GLY A 143 1.56 -7.67 -7.18
C GLY A 143 1.03 -8.12 -5.84
N ILE A 144 1.64 -7.60 -4.78
CA ILE A 144 1.12 -7.68 -3.42
C ILE A 144 0.83 -6.27 -2.94
N LEU A 145 -0.37 -6.03 -2.41
CA LEU A 145 -0.77 -4.77 -1.81
C LEU A 145 -0.91 -4.91 -0.30
N LEU A 146 -0.15 -4.11 0.44
CA LEU A 146 -0.26 -3.93 1.88
C LEU A 146 -0.90 -2.56 2.16
N ALA A 147 -2.21 -2.55 2.41
CA ALA A 147 -2.97 -1.34 2.68
C ALA A 147 -3.14 -1.10 4.19
N GLY A 148 -3.12 0.16 4.61
CA GLY A 148 -3.27 0.53 6.03
C GLY A 148 -4.70 0.49 6.57
N CYS A 149 -5.71 0.46 5.70
CA CYS A 149 -7.11 0.29 6.06
C CYS A 149 -7.96 -0.16 4.85
N HIS A 150 -9.18 -0.62 5.12
CA HIS A 150 -10.20 -0.97 4.13
C HIS A 150 -10.75 0.26 3.37
N GLU A 151 -11.26 0.10 2.15
CA GLU A 151 -11.87 1.14 1.29
C GLU A 151 -12.92 2.00 2.00
N THR A 152 -13.74 1.36 2.83
CA THR A 152 -14.83 2.03 3.57
C THR A 152 -14.31 2.89 4.72
N GLN A 153 -13.02 2.81 5.05
CA GLN A 153 -12.36 3.57 6.10
C GLN A 153 -11.54 4.72 5.49
N PHE A 154 -11.07 5.68 6.29
CA PHE A 154 -10.03 6.62 5.83
C PHE A 154 -8.71 6.35 6.56
N ASN A 155 -7.61 7.05 6.28
CA ASN A 155 -6.39 6.96 7.10
C ASN A 155 -6.31 8.10 8.15
N VAL A 156 -5.84 7.81 9.36
CA VAL A 156 -5.54 8.80 10.41
C VAL A 156 -4.09 8.69 10.81
N LYS A 157 -3.37 9.80 10.67
CA LYS A 157 -2.00 9.96 11.14
C LYS A 157 -1.95 10.04 12.67
N ALA A 158 -2.07 8.89 13.33
CA ALA A 158 -2.36 8.80 14.76
C ALA A 158 -1.13 8.65 15.66
N LEU A 159 0.02 8.27 15.11
CA LEU A 159 1.22 7.98 15.90
C LEU A 159 2.25 9.07 15.68
N LYS A 160 2.24 10.09 16.55
CA LYS A 160 3.12 11.28 16.44
C LYS A 160 3.00 11.98 15.08
N GLY A 161 1.78 12.10 14.57
CA GLY A 161 1.51 12.71 13.25
C GLY A 161 1.90 11.83 12.06
N MET A 162 2.25 10.56 12.28
CA MET A 162 2.51 9.58 11.23
C MET A 162 1.41 8.51 11.17
N ASP A 163 1.35 7.85 10.03
CA ASP A 163 0.51 6.67 9.81
C ASP A 163 0.97 5.47 10.64
N PRO A 164 0.13 4.90 11.52
CA PRO A 164 0.51 3.76 12.35
C PRO A 164 0.89 2.51 11.55
N TRP A 165 0.27 2.28 10.38
CA TRP A 165 0.56 1.11 9.52
C TRP A 165 1.99 1.15 8.97
N MET A 166 2.39 2.24 8.34
CA MET A 166 3.75 2.45 7.86
C MET A 166 4.78 2.39 9.00
N VAL A 167 4.47 3.00 10.15
CA VAL A 167 5.36 2.92 11.32
C VAL A 167 5.51 1.48 11.80
N ALA A 168 4.43 0.71 11.83
CA ALA A 168 4.44 -0.69 12.23
C ALA A 168 5.31 -1.54 11.30
N VAL A 169 5.03 -1.55 9.99
CA VAL A 169 5.78 -2.31 8.98
C VAL A 169 7.27 -2.00 9.06
N THR A 170 7.64 -0.72 9.05
CA THR A 170 9.06 -0.31 9.11
C THR A 170 9.72 -0.67 10.45
N THR A 171 8.98 -0.64 11.56
CA THR A 171 9.49 -1.00 12.89
C THR A 171 9.69 -2.51 13.04
N VAL A 172 8.77 -3.33 12.52
CA VAL A 172 8.90 -4.79 12.56
C VAL A 172 10.13 -5.23 11.77
N ILE A 173 10.31 -4.75 10.53
CA ILE A 173 11.49 -5.05 9.71
C ILE A 173 12.78 -4.66 10.44
N LYS A 174 12.85 -3.40 10.92
CA LYS A 174 14.00 -2.91 11.69
C LYS A 174 14.33 -3.80 12.89
N ASN A 175 13.31 -4.22 13.64
CA ASN A 175 13.50 -5.03 14.84
C ASN A 175 13.95 -6.45 14.50
N ASN A 176 13.40 -7.07 13.46
CA ASN A 176 13.78 -8.40 13.02
C ASN A 176 15.24 -8.44 12.55
N VAL A 177 15.65 -7.46 11.74
CA VAL A 177 17.05 -7.33 11.29
C VAL A 177 17.99 -7.12 12.48
N ARG A 178 17.66 -6.20 13.40
CA ARG A 178 18.48 -5.97 14.61
C ARG A 178 18.61 -7.19 15.51
N ARG A 179 17.57 -8.03 15.58
CA ARG A 179 17.55 -9.26 16.37
C ARG A 179 18.08 -10.48 15.60
N LYS A 180 18.60 -10.29 14.38
CA LYS A 180 19.11 -11.36 13.50
C LYS A 180 18.06 -12.45 13.22
N ARG A 181 16.78 -12.07 13.14
CA ARG A 181 15.66 -12.99 12.84
C ARG A 181 15.42 -13.18 11.34
N GLY A 182 16.17 -12.47 10.49
CA GLY A 182 15.95 -12.45 9.04
C GLY A 182 14.76 -11.57 8.65
N ILE A 183 14.40 -11.62 7.36
CA ILE A 183 13.23 -10.92 6.82
C ILE A 183 12.02 -11.86 6.95
N PRO A 184 10.91 -11.42 7.58
CA PRO A 184 9.72 -12.24 7.75
C PRO A 184 9.02 -12.52 6.42
N THR A 185 8.14 -13.51 6.42
CA THR A 185 7.16 -13.75 5.35
C THR A 185 6.11 -12.64 5.32
N TYR A 186 5.37 -12.50 4.22
CA TYR A 186 4.35 -11.43 4.12
C TYR A 186 3.30 -11.57 5.21
N SER A 187 2.80 -12.78 5.48
CA SER A 187 1.82 -13.02 6.54
C SER A 187 2.38 -12.71 7.94
N VAL A 188 3.61 -13.14 8.24
CA VAL A 188 4.26 -12.84 9.53
C VAL A 188 4.45 -11.34 9.70
N LEU A 189 4.92 -10.63 8.67
CA LEU A 189 5.07 -9.17 8.71
C LEU A 189 3.74 -8.47 8.96
N PHE A 190 2.70 -8.89 8.24
CA PHE A 190 1.36 -8.33 8.34
C PHE A 190 0.81 -8.47 9.77
N ASN A 191 0.90 -9.67 10.34
CA ASN A 191 0.43 -9.97 11.69
C ASN A 191 1.26 -9.30 12.80
N ASP A 192 2.59 -9.24 12.65
CA ASP A 192 3.46 -8.51 13.57
C ASP A 192 3.17 -7.00 13.53
N ALA A 193 2.89 -6.44 12.35
CA ALA A 193 2.54 -5.03 12.21
C ALA A 193 1.19 -4.72 12.87
N LYS A 194 0.17 -5.58 12.69
CA LYS A 194 -1.11 -5.48 13.42
C LYS A 194 -0.90 -5.55 14.94
N SER A 195 -0.08 -6.49 15.40
CA SER A 195 0.25 -6.66 16.82
C SER A 195 0.96 -5.44 17.40
N PHE A 196 1.88 -4.83 16.64
CA PHE A 196 2.52 -3.57 17.02
C PHE A 196 1.50 -2.45 17.24
N ILE A 197 0.57 -2.27 16.29
CA ILE A 197 -0.48 -1.23 16.37
C ILE A 197 -1.39 -1.45 17.58
N ARG A 198 -1.83 -2.70 17.81
CA ARG A 198 -2.65 -3.07 18.98
C ARG A 198 -1.94 -2.71 20.28
N ALA A 199 -0.62 -2.94 20.36
CA ALA A 199 0.17 -2.53 21.52
C ALA A 199 0.27 -0.99 21.67
N GLN A 200 0.43 -0.24 20.57
CA GLN A 200 0.42 1.24 20.63
C GLN A 200 -0.94 1.77 21.11
N LEU A 201 -2.04 1.15 20.68
CA LEU A 201 -3.39 1.49 21.11
C LEU A 201 -3.59 1.22 22.60
N ALA A 202 -3.23 0.01 23.08
CA ALA A 202 -3.34 -0.38 24.48
C ALA A 202 -2.54 0.54 25.41
N ASN A 203 -1.39 1.04 24.93
CA ASN A 203 -0.54 1.98 25.66
C ASN A 203 -0.99 3.46 25.53
N GLY A 204 -2.13 3.74 24.89
CA GLY A 204 -2.66 5.10 24.72
C GLY A 204 -1.81 6.00 23.82
N GLN A 205 -1.01 5.42 22.91
CA GLN A 205 -0.06 6.16 22.07
C GLN A 205 -0.66 6.66 20.76
N LEU A 206 -1.87 6.20 20.40
CA LEU A 206 -2.58 6.59 19.18
C LEU A 206 -3.56 7.74 19.46
N GLY A 207 -3.62 8.69 18.53
CA GLY A 207 -4.54 9.81 18.61
C GLY A 207 -6.03 9.39 18.61
N LYS A 208 -6.87 10.19 19.27
CA LYS A 208 -8.31 9.90 19.53
C LYS A 208 -9.16 9.63 18.29
N LYS A 209 -8.73 10.08 17.11
CA LYS A 209 -9.43 9.85 15.83
C LYS A 209 -9.22 8.43 15.27
N TYR A 210 -8.21 7.72 15.78
CA TYR A 210 -7.91 6.34 15.43
C TYR A 210 -8.67 5.41 16.37
N LYS A 211 -9.67 4.69 15.85
CA LYS A 211 -10.57 3.87 16.69
C LYS A 211 -10.04 2.47 16.98
N GLY A 212 -8.90 2.08 16.40
CA GLY A 212 -8.42 0.70 16.46
C GLY A 212 -8.96 -0.13 15.28
N PRO A 213 -8.70 -1.44 15.26
CA PRO A 213 -9.37 -2.35 14.33
C PRO A 213 -10.87 -2.35 14.57
N SER A 214 -11.64 -2.77 13.56
CA SER A 214 -13.05 -3.09 13.73
C SER A 214 -13.19 -4.29 14.70
N PRO A 215 -14.32 -4.43 15.41
CA PRO A 215 -14.56 -5.59 16.27
C PRO A 215 -14.42 -6.93 15.52
N LYS A 216 -14.81 -6.94 14.24
CA LYS A 216 -14.58 -8.01 13.28
C LYS A 216 -13.86 -7.41 12.06
N GLU A 217 -12.61 -7.79 11.83
CA GLU A 217 -11.81 -7.18 10.76
C GLU A 217 -12.27 -7.60 9.34
N TRP A 218 -13.05 -8.68 9.22
CA TRP A 218 -13.72 -9.10 7.98
C TRP A 218 -15.07 -8.41 7.74
N GLU A 219 -15.58 -7.65 8.72
CA GLU A 219 -16.76 -6.78 8.62
C GLU A 219 -16.35 -5.33 9.00
N PRO A 220 -15.58 -4.62 8.16
CA PRO A 220 -15.00 -3.33 8.55
C PRO A 220 -16.06 -2.27 8.81
N ILE A 221 -15.97 -1.60 9.94
CA ILE A 221 -16.83 -0.46 10.27
C ILE A 221 -16.43 0.72 9.37
N PRO A 222 -17.36 1.28 8.57
CA PRO A 222 -17.08 2.43 7.72
C PRO A 222 -16.63 3.66 8.52
N ARG A 223 -16.00 4.59 7.81
CA ARG A 223 -15.62 5.89 8.35
C ARG A 223 -16.80 6.70 8.89
N ASP A 224 -16.57 7.39 10.01
CA ASP A 224 -17.47 8.41 10.54
C ASP A 224 -17.02 9.79 10.06
N GLN A 225 -17.81 10.37 9.15
CA GLN A 225 -17.54 11.69 8.56
C GLN A 225 -17.83 12.84 9.53
N GLU A 226 -18.82 12.69 10.42
CA GLU A 226 -19.23 13.73 11.36
C GLU A 226 -18.15 13.97 12.40
N THR A 227 -17.65 12.89 12.99
CA THR A 227 -16.60 12.99 14.02
C THR A 227 -15.19 12.99 13.44
N ASN A 228 -15.06 12.77 12.13
CA ASN A 228 -13.79 12.57 11.45
C ASN A 228 -12.94 11.55 12.23
N THR A 229 -13.55 10.41 12.56
CA THR A 229 -12.89 9.24 13.16
C THR A 229 -13.14 8.00 12.33
N SER A 230 -12.27 6.99 12.44
CA SER A 230 -12.47 5.75 11.69
C SER A 230 -11.67 4.59 12.30
N HIS A 231 -12.19 3.37 12.12
CA HIS A 231 -11.50 2.11 12.40
C HIS A 231 -10.45 1.81 11.32
N ARG A 232 -9.47 0.96 11.63
CA ARG A 232 -8.34 0.67 10.72
C ARG A 232 -8.10 -0.82 10.69
N ASP A 233 -8.51 -1.42 9.58
CA ASP A 233 -8.30 -2.82 9.29
C ASP A 233 -7.32 -2.92 8.12
N PRO A 234 -6.00 -3.06 8.39
CA PRO A 234 -5.01 -3.27 7.35
C PRO A 234 -5.39 -4.45 6.45
N GLN A 235 -4.97 -4.40 5.19
CA GLN A 235 -5.29 -5.44 4.21
C GLN A 235 -4.02 -5.94 3.52
N LEU A 236 -4.00 -7.24 3.26
CA LEU A 236 -3.02 -7.88 2.38
C LEU A 236 -3.78 -8.48 1.20
N ILE A 237 -3.50 -7.99 0.00
CA ILE A 237 -4.26 -8.29 -1.23
C ILE A 237 -3.30 -8.75 -2.32
N PHE A 238 -3.61 -9.85 -2.98
CA PHE A 238 -2.79 -10.47 -4.01
C PHE A 238 -3.59 -11.56 -4.76
N ASP A 239 -3.14 -11.96 -5.94
CA ASP A 239 -3.65 -13.16 -6.61
C ASP A 239 -2.94 -14.42 -6.09
N THR A 240 -3.68 -15.48 -5.77
CA THR A 240 -3.14 -16.73 -5.18
C THR A 240 -2.07 -17.41 -6.01
N GLY A 241 -2.13 -17.31 -7.34
CA GLY A 241 -1.09 -17.82 -8.22
C GLY A 241 0.19 -16.97 -8.23
N TYR A 242 0.10 -15.68 -7.84
CA TYR A 242 1.22 -14.76 -7.89
C TYR A 242 2.21 -15.01 -6.75
N ILE A 243 1.69 -15.28 -5.55
CA ILE A 243 2.48 -15.42 -4.33
C ILE A 243 1.76 -16.32 -3.31
N ASP A 244 2.55 -17.08 -2.56
CA ASP A 244 2.15 -17.63 -1.26
C ASP A 244 2.72 -16.71 -0.15
N PRO A 245 1.89 -15.97 0.60
CA PRO A 245 2.36 -15.01 1.59
C PRO A 245 2.94 -15.67 2.86
N ASP A 246 2.69 -16.96 3.07
CA ASP A 246 3.19 -17.73 4.20
C ASP A 246 4.60 -18.28 3.92
N GLU A 247 4.91 -18.56 2.65
CA GLU A 247 6.23 -19.06 2.23
C GLU A 247 7.18 -17.94 1.78
N GLU A 248 6.67 -16.91 1.08
CA GLU A 248 7.52 -15.89 0.48
C GLU A 248 7.87 -14.77 1.46
N ARG A 249 9.16 -14.40 1.47
CA ARG A 249 9.68 -13.32 2.33
C ARG A 249 9.41 -11.94 1.76
N PHE A 250 9.21 -10.97 2.64
CA PHE A 250 8.95 -9.58 2.25
C PHE A 250 10.12 -9.02 1.41
N LEU A 251 9.82 -8.53 0.20
CA LEU A 251 10.80 -7.90 -0.70
C LEU A 251 12.06 -8.75 -0.98
N VAL A 252 11.87 -10.06 -1.20
CA VAL A 252 12.92 -10.92 -1.78
C VAL A 252 12.47 -11.48 -3.14
N PRO A 253 13.40 -11.91 -4.01
CA PRO A 253 13.04 -12.65 -5.22
C PRO A 253 12.23 -13.90 -4.88
N PHE A 254 11.26 -14.25 -5.73
CA PHE A 254 10.44 -15.44 -5.54
C PHE A 254 11.30 -16.69 -5.36
N GLN A 255 10.97 -17.48 -4.35
CA GLN A 255 11.55 -18.81 -4.13
C GLN A 255 10.70 -19.89 -4.78
N SER A 256 9.38 -19.69 -4.83
CA SER A 256 8.44 -20.61 -5.44
C SER A 256 8.60 -20.64 -6.96
N PRO A 257 8.61 -21.84 -7.59
CA PRO A 257 8.64 -21.99 -9.04
C PRO A 257 7.45 -21.34 -9.76
N SER A 258 6.30 -21.19 -9.10
CA SER A 258 5.10 -20.53 -9.65
C SER A 258 5.07 -19.02 -9.37
N GLY A 259 5.99 -18.49 -8.56
CA GLY A 259 6.02 -17.10 -8.15
C GLY A 259 6.09 -16.16 -9.36
N GLY A 260 5.23 -15.13 -9.36
CA GLY A 260 5.19 -14.13 -10.41
C GLY A 260 4.19 -14.40 -11.55
N GLU A 261 3.38 -15.45 -11.46
CA GLU A 261 2.22 -15.69 -12.35
C GLU A 261 0.92 -15.21 -11.70
N ALA A 262 0.39 -14.05 -12.11
CA ALA A 262 -0.95 -13.65 -11.69
C ALA A 262 -2.00 -14.60 -12.29
N SER A 263 -2.60 -15.43 -11.44
CA SER A 263 -3.62 -16.43 -11.76
C SER A 263 -4.33 -16.87 -10.47
N GLY A 264 -5.41 -17.64 -10.61
CA GLY A 264 -6.22 -18.07 -9.47
C GLY A 264 -7.16 -16.96 -8.98
N ASP A 265 -7.62 -17.11 -7.74
CA ASP A 265 -8.54 -16.15 -7.11
C ASP A 265 -7.76 -14.99 -6.49
N ALA A 266 -8.35 -13.79 -6.55
CA ALA A 266 -7.86 -12.62 -5.83
C ALA A 266 -8.17 -12.77 -4.34
N SER A 267 -7.12 -12.92 -3.53
CA SER A 267 -7.23 -13.02 -2.08
C SER A 267 -7.12 -11.67 -1.38
N ARG A 268 -7.84 -11.52 -0.26
CA ARG A 268 -7.82 -10.40 0.67
C ARG A 268 -7.86 -10.90 2.11
N TYR A 269 -6.80 -10.60 2.85
CA TYR A 269 -6.72 -10.87 4.28
C TYR A 269 -7.19 -9.64 5.06
N PRO A 270 -7.94 -9.80 6.16
CA PRO A 270 -8.28 -11.06 6.83
C PRO A 270 -9.57 -11.75 6.36
N LYS A 271 -10.27 -11.23 5.35
CA LYS A 271 -11.56 -11.81 4.90
C LYS A 271 -11.43 -13.28 4.49
N ASP A 272 -10.34 -13.62 3.81
CA ASP A 272 -10.09 -14.97 3.29
C ASP A 272 -9.22 -15.83 4.24
N GLU A 273 -8.80 -15.27 5.38
CA GLU A 273 -8.08 -15.99 6.45
C GLU A 273 -9.04 -16.78 7.35
N TYR A 274 -10.23 -16.23 7.61
CA TYR A 274 -11.23 -16.83 8.48
C TYR A 274 -12.28 -17.54 7.62
N PRO A 275 -12.44 -18.88 7.71
CA PRO A 275 -13.63 -19.54 7.19
C PRO A 275 -14.84 -18.83 7.76
N HIS A 276 -15.85 -18.52 6.93
CA HIS A 276 -17.00 -17.66 7.27
C HIS A 276 -17.86 -18.13 8.47
N GLU A 277 -17.42 -19.13 9.23
CA GLU A 277 -18.14 -19.75 10.35
C GLU A 277 -17.34 -19.83 11.67
N GLU A 278 -16.08 -19.39 11.77
CA GLU A 278 -15.32 -19.46 13.03
C GLU A 278 -15.22 -18.12 13.78
N LEU A 279 -16.27 -17.89 14.61
CA LEU A 279 -16.39 -17.13 15.89
C LEU A 279 -15.97 -15.64 15.98
#